data_AF-A0A6G7ZFZ7-F1
#
_entry.id   AF-A0A6G7ZFZ7-F1
#
_cell.length_a   1.000
_cell.length_b   1.000
_cell.length_c   1.000
_cell.angle_alpha   90.00
_cell.angle_beta   90.00
_cell.angle_gamma   90.00
#
_symmetry.space_group_name_H-M   'P 1'
#
loop_
_entity.id
_entity.type
_entity.pdbx_description
1 polymer ?
#
loop_
_entity_poly.entity_id
_entity_poly.type
_entity_poly.pdbx_seq_one_letter_code
_entity_poly.pdbx_strand_id
1 'polypeptide(L)'
;MISKTRLFGRPVFRSVNTALRILVGCGIIVWGSSANATESGTSVYLLGTGGPGAAIMPPLEGIFVDNTSYLYDGSAGGSRDFILGGNVASGLEASAFINITSALWVPSTSFAGGTLALGMAVPVGGPSIDASAVISGPRGNQVGVSAEDSTFTLGDPLLLAALGWKSGKWHFQASTMVNIPVGDYDYGELANISFNRWASDFSLATSWHDPESGWDISAKAGVTFNGTNKKTDYDSGTEFHLEGAIEKTLSPHFSLGVIGYHFEQLSGDSGDGAALGSFRGRVTALGGTAATHFKVGPIPMALRLKVLEEFNVKNRMKGTVGLISLAFPISVKMPPGRTPLSKRQDKRGGQCNVSWNSSST
;
A
#
# COMPACT_ATOMS: atom_id res chain seq x y z
N MET A 1 80.95 -16.66 -48.67
CA MET A 1 81.40 -17.08 -50.01
C MET A 1 80.15 -17.29 -50.86
N ILE A 2 79.98 -16.52 -51.97
CA ILE A 2 79.01 -16.74 -53.08
C ILE A 2 77.49 -16.70 -52.69
N SER A 3 76.49 -16.25 -53.47
CA SER A 3 76.31 -15.18 -54.48
C SER A 3 75.07 -15.51 -55.37
N LYS A 4 74.19 -14.53 -55.69
CA LYS A 4 73.15 -14.55 -56.78
C LYS A 4 71.94 -15.51 -56.56
N THR A 5 70.74 -15.35 -57.15
CA THR A 5 70.07 -14.23 -57.88
C THR A 5 68.52 -14.44 -57.90
N ARG A 6 67.74 -13.40 -58.22
CA ARG A 6 66.25 -13.37 -58.35
C ARG A 6 65.69 -14.10 -59.60
N LEU A 7 64.38 -14.41 -59.58
CA LEU A 7 63.35 -14.19 -60.63
C LEU A 7 61.97 -14.54 -60.01
N PHE A 8 61.06 -13.59 -59.76
CA PHE A 8 60.01 -13.00 -60.64
C PHE A 8 58.86 -13.96 -61.04
N GLY A 9 57.62 -13.60 -60.67
CA GLY A 9 56.38 -14.28 -61.10
C GLY A 9 55.08 -13.76 -60.43
N ARG A 10 54.29 -12.96 -61.17
CA ARG A 10 52.88 -12.52 -60.94
C ARG A 10 52.35 -12.10 -62.32
N PRO A 11 51.08 -12.35 -62.72
CA PRO A 11 49.89 -11.74 -62.08
C PRO A 11 48.61 -12.65 -62.05
N VAL A 12 47.68 -12.57 -61.07
CA VAL A 12 46.42 -11.77 -60.97
C VAL A 12 45.13 -12.44 -61.53
N PHE A 13 44.01 -12.20 -60.81
CA PHE A 13 42.57 -12.45 -61.11
C PHE A 13 42.05 -13.88 -61.36
N ARG A 14 41.22 -14.36 -60.42
CA ARG A 14 39.74 -14.29 -60.55
C ARG A 14 39.05 -14.43 -59.18
N SER A 15 37.86 -13.82 -59.05
CA SER A 15 37.05 -13.83 -57.83
C SER A 15 35.80 -14.70 -58.02
N VAL A 16 35.45 -15.53 -57.04
CA VAL A 16 34.11 -16.12 -56.87
C VAL A 16 33.79 -16.18 -55.38
N ASN A 17 32.58 -15.79 -54.98
CA ASN A 17 32.10 -15.87 -53.59
C ASN A 17 31.76 -17.32 -53.19
N THR A 18 31.82 -17.63 -51.89
CA THR A 18 30.71 -18.18 -51.05
C THR A 18 31.26 -18.89 -49.80
N ALA A 19 30.44 -18.94 -48.73
CA ALA A 19 30.65 -19.70 -47.48
C ALA A 19 31.79 -19.21 -46.56
N LEU A 20 31.63 -19.21 -45.23
CA LEU A 20 30.39 -19.16 -44.44
C LEU A 20 30.74 -18.47 -43.10
N ARG A 21 30.03 -17.39 -42.73
CA ARG A 21 30.19 -16.79 -41.40
C ARG A 21 29.37 -17.59 -40.39
N ILE A 22 30.04 -18.42 -39.61
CA ILE A 22 29.42 -19.13 -38.47
C ILE A 22 29.15 -18.10 -37.36
N LEU A 23 27.91 -17.62 -37.31
CA LEU A 23 27.38 -16.88 -36.17
C LEU A 23 27.10 -17.87 -35.04
N VAL A 24 27.66 -17.63 -33.86
CA VAL A 24 27.31 -18.37 -32.63
C VAL A 24 25.96 -17.85 -32.12
N GLY A 25 24.90 -18.21 -32.84
CA GLY A 25 23.52 -17.93 -32.47
C GLY A 25 22.99 -18.95 -31.46
N CYS A 26 23.56 -18.99 -30.26
CA CYS A 26 22.91 -19.67 -29.14
C CYS A 26 21.68 -18.85 -28.72
N GLY A 27 20.56 -19.08 -29.41
CA GLY A 27 19.29 -18.44 -29.09
C GLY A 27 18.86 -18.83 -27.69
N ILE A 28 18.88 -17.86 -26.77
CA ILE A 28 18.19 -17.99 -25.50
C ILE A 28 16.70 -18.06 -25.85
N ILE A 29 16.13 -19.26 -25.83
CA ILE A 29 14.68 -19.44 -25.85
C ILE A 29 14.19 -18.93 -24.50
N VAL A 30 13.90 -17.64 -24.44
CA VAL A 30 13.16 -17.05 -23.33
C VAL A 30 11.75 -17.62 -23.41
N TRP A 31 11.53 -18.73 -22.72
CA TRP A 31 10.19 -19.17 -22.35
C TRP A 31 9.58 -18.02 -21.55
N GLY A 32 8.65 -17.30 -22.18
CA GLY A 32 7.98 -16.16 -21.58
C GLY A 32 7.06 -16.64 -20.47
N SER A 33 7.58 -16.81 -19.25
CA SER A 33 6.80 -17.14 -18.07
C SER A 33 5.68 -16.12 -17.92
N SER A 34 4.43 -16.57 -18.09
CA SER A 34 3.24 -15.76 -17.81
C SER A 34 3.31 -15.27 -16.37
N ALA A 35 3.61 -13.98 -16.21
CA ALA A 35 3.62 -13.30 -14.95
C ALA A 35 2.44 -12.32 -14.94
N ASN A 36 1.58 -12.41 -13.94
CA ASN A 36 0.41 -11.54 -13.72
C ASN A 36 0.43 -10.93 -12.28
N ALA A 37 -0.62 -10.85 -11.43
CA ALA A 37 -0.52 -10.29 -10.04
C ALA A 37 -1.68 -10.66 -9.10
N THR A 38 -1.42 -11.05 -7.83
CA THR A 38 -2.37 -11.38 -6.70
C THR A 38 -3.86 -11.32 -7.05
N GLU A 39 -4.66 -12.36 -6.79
CA GLU A 39 -6.12 -12.41 -7.09
C GLU A 39 -6.83 -11.04 -7.09
N SER A 40 -7.56 -10.75 -8.18
CA SER A 40 -8.14 -9.43 -8.53
C SER A 40 -7.15 -8.31 -8.85
N GLY A 41 -5.85 -8.57 -8.88
CA GLY A 41 -4.79 -7.57 -9.08
C GLY A 41 -4.55 -6.66 -7.87
N THR A 42 -5.18 -6.93 -6.72
CA THR A 42 -5.23 -6.06 -5.53
C THR A 42 -4.29 -6.56 -4.42
N SER A 43 -4.46 -6.12 -3.17
CA SER A 43 -3.73 -6.61 -2.00
C SER A 43 -4.56 -6.32 -0.75
N VAL A 44 -4.46 -7.20 0.25
CA VAL A 44 -5.01 -6.99 1.60
C VAL A 44 -4.31 -5.80 2.29
N TYR A 45 -3.05 -5.54 1.94
CA TYR A 45 -2.35 -4.34 2.38
C TYR A 45 -2.72 -3.15 1.49
N LEU A 46 -3.46 -2.20 2.06
CA LEU A 46 -3.86 -1.00 1.35
C LEU A 46 -2.68 -0.02 1.20
N LEU A 47 -2.17 0.09 -0.03
CA LEU A 47 -1.05 0.96 -0.39
C LEU A 47 -1.43 2.44 -0.25
N GLY A 48 -0.48 3.27 0.18
CA GLY A 48 -0.72 4.67 0.50
C GLY A 48 -1.27 4.90 1.91
N THR A 49 -1.44 3.86 2.74
CA THR A 49 -1.79 4.03 4.17
C THR A 49 -0.61 4.50 5.00
N GLY A 50 0.63 4.10 4.65
CA GLY A 50 1.87 4.69 5.17
C GLY A 50 2.03 6.17 4.81
N GLY A 51 2.93 6.87 5.49
CA GLY A 51 3.07 8.31 5.33
C GLY A 51 3.89 8.98 6.44
N PRO A 52 3.77 10.30 6.62
CA PRO A 52 4.40 11.03 7.71
C PRO A 52 3.95 10.49 9.08
N GLY A 53 4.88 10.43 10.02
CA GLY A 53 4.65 9.87 11.35
C GLY A 53 4.37 8.36 11.38
N ALA A 54 4.78 7.57 10.38
CA ALA A 54 4.48 6.13 10.27
C ALA A 54 4.76 5.30 11.54
N ALA A 55 5.77 5.67 12.34
CA ALA A 55 6.12 4.99 13.59
C ALA A 55 5.61 5.71 14.87
N ILE A 56 4.89 6.82 14.75
CA ILE A 56 4.43 7.63 15.88
C ILE A 56 3.18 7.00 16.50
N MET A 57 3.39 6.28 17.60
CA MET A 57 2.31 5.76 18.44
C MET A 57 1.57 6.88 19.19
N PRO A 58 0.28 6.70 19.55
CA PRO A 58 -0.44 7.66 20.37
C PRO A 58 0.24 7.85 21.74
N PRO A 59 0.35 9.10 22.25
CA PRO A 59 1.14 9.40 23.45
C PRO A 59 0.40 9.20 24.79
N LEU A 60 -0.83 8.69 24.76
CA LEU A 60 -1.71 8.52 25.93
C LEU A 60 -2.45 7.17 25.84
N GLU A 61 -2.70 6.55 27.00
CA GLU A 61 -3.66 5.44 27.10
C GLU A 61 -5.08 5.93 26.76
N GLY A 62 -5.84 5.16 26.00
CA GLY A 62 -7.13 5.62 25.49
C GLY A 62 -7.71 4.79 24.35
N ILE A 63 -8.70 5.36 23.67
CA ILE A 63 -9.29 4.86 22.43
C ILE A 63 -9.23 6.00 21.41
N PHE A 64 -8.60 5.71 20.28
CA PHE A 64 -8.44 6.60 19.13
C PHE A 64 -9.20 6.00 17.94
N VAL A 65 -9.77 6.85 17.10
CA VAL A 65 -10.44 6.46 15.86
C VAL A 65 -9.82 7.22 14.71
N ASP A 66 -9.65 6.52 13.58
CA ASP A 66 -9.43 7.12 12.27
C ASP A 66 -10.52 6.62 11.32
N ASN A 67 -11.13 7.55 10.59
CA ASN A 67 -12.00 7.26 9.47
C ASN A 67 -11.30 7.70 8.18
N THR A 68 -10.92 6.74 7.33
CA THR A 68 -10.23 6.98 6.06
C THR A 68 -11.11 6.60 4.89
N SER A 69 -11.48 7.56 4.04
CA SER A 69 -12.02 7.30 2.71
C SER A 69 -10.88 7.11 1.72
N TYR A 70 -10.77 5.90 1.17
CA TYR A 70 -9.90 5.54 0.06
C TYR A 70 -10.67 5.68 -1.26
N LEU A 71 -10.00 6.26 -2.26
CA LEU A 71 -10.50 6.43 -3.61
C LEU A 71 -9.46 5.88 -4.60
N TYR A 72 -9.92 5.15 -5.61
CA TYR A 72 -9.09 4.70 -6.73
C TYR A 72 -9.78 4.99 -8.06
N ASP A 73 -8.96 5.29 -9.06
CA ASP A 73 -9.32 5.38 -10.48
C ASP A 73 -8.12 4.85 -11.27
N GLY A 74 -8.29 3.79 -12.06
CA GLY A 74 -7.17 3.17 -12.78
C GLY A 74 -7.59 2.13 -13.81
N SER A 75 -6.66 1.74 -14.66
CA SER A 75 -6.96 0.83 -15.79
C SER A 75 -5.80 -0.09 -16.18
N ALA A 76 -6.12 -1.12 -16.97
CA ALA A 76 -5.18 -2.01 -17.63
C ALA A 76 -5.72 -2.50 -18.98
N GLY A 77 -5.10 -2.05 -20.07
CA GLY A 77 -5.57 -2.33 -21.43
C GLY A 77 -5.61 -3.82 -21.82
N GLY A 78 -6.42 -4.15 -22.84
CA GLY A 78 -6.75 -5.51 -23.30
C GLY A 78 -5.61 -6.37 -23.87
N SER A 79 -4.36 -6.02 -23.60
CA SER A 79 -3.18 -6.88 -23.78
C SER A 79 -2.72 -7.53 -22.46
N ARG A 80 -3.54 -7.42 -21.40
CA ARG A 80 -3.33 -8.04 -20.10
C ARG A 80 -4.64 -8.64 -19.57
N ASP A 81 -4.55 -9.92 -19.22
CA ASP A 81 -5.64 -10.66 -18.59
C ASP A 81 -5.46 -10.70 -17.06
N PHE A 82 -6.57 -10.67 -16.34
CA PHE A 82 -6.68 -10.66 -14.88
C PHE A 82 -7.65 -11.75 -14.43
N ILE A 83 -7.52 -12.20 -13.19
CA ILE A 83 -8.47 -13.13 -12.55
C ILE A 83 -9.29 -12.35 -11.53
N LEU A 84 -10.61 -12.26 -11.75
CA LEU A 84 -11.57 -11.49 -10.96
C LEU A 84 -12.76 -12.39 -10.60
N GLY A 85 -12.90 -12.76 -9.33
CA GLY A 85 -14.00 -13.63 -8.86
C GLY A 85 -14.05 -15.03 -9.49
N GLY A 86 -12.96 -15.48 -10.13
CA GLY A 86 -12.92 -16.72 -10.93
C GLY A 86 -13.21 -16.54 -12.42
N ASN A 87 -13.47 -15.32 -12.89
CA ASN A 87 -13.42 -14.96 -14.31
C ASN A 87 -11.98 -14.67 -14.74
N VAL A 88 -11.65 -14.93 -16.01
CA VAL A 88 -10.51 -14.32 -16.71
C VAL A 88 -11.05 -13.16 -17.56
N ALA A 89 -10.61 -11.93 -17.30
CA ALA A 89 -11.07 -10.72 -17.97
C ALA A 89 -9.92 -9.78 -18.37
N SER A 90 -10.11 -8.96 -19.39
CA SER A 90 -9.08 -8.06 -19.92
C SER A 90 -9.63 -6.73 -20.43
N GLY A 91 -8.77 -5.72 -20.50
CA GLY A 91 -9.16 -4.35 -20.82
C GLY A 91 -10.02 -3.75 -19.71
N LEU A 92 -9.46 -3.73 -18.50
CA LEU A 92 -10.13 -3.28 -17.28
C LEU A 92 -10.03 -1.76 -17.14
N GLU A 93 -11.13 -1.14 -16.76
CA GLU A 93 -11.18 0.17 -16.12
C GLU A 93 -11.86 -0.03 -14.75
N ALA A 94 -11.36 0.63 -13.72
CA ALA A 94 -11.81 0.42 -12.35
C ALA A 94 -11.81 1.72 -11.56
N SER A 95 -12.95 2.02 -10.94
CA SER A 95 -13.04 3.01 -9.87
C SER A 95 -13.37 2.30 -8.55
N ALA A 96 -12.98 2.88 -7.42
CA ALA A 96 -13.37 2.37 -6.12
C ALA A 96 -13.56 3.48 -5.10
N PHE A 97 -14.57 3.32 -4.23
CA PHE A 97 -14.75 4.11 -3.03
C PHE A 97 -14.90 3.17 -1.83
N ILE A 98 -13.98 3.27 -0.87
CA ILE A 98 -13.99 2.44 0.33
C ILE A 98 -13.79 3.36 1.54
N ASN A 99 -14.77 3.42 2.45
CA ASN A 99 -14.61 4.07 3.73
C ASN A 99 -14.19 3.04 4.79
N ILE A 100 -13.05 3.29 5.43
CA ILE A 100 -12.45 2.40 6.43
C ILE A 100 -12.53 3.09 7.77
N THR A 101 -13.35 2.56 8.68
CA THR A 101 -13.39 3.00 10.07
C THR A 101 -12.50 2.11 10.91
N SER A 102 -11.51 2.69 11.59
CA SER A 102 -10.61 1.98 12.49
C SER A 102 -10.71 2.52 13.92
N ALA A 103 -10.53 1.61 14.89
CA ALA A 103 -10.48 1.93 16.31
C ALA A 103 -9.26 1.27 16.95
N LEU A 104 -8.41 2.09 17.58
CA LEU A 104 -7.19 1.68 18.28
C LEU A 104 -7.33 1.94 19.78
N TRP A 105 -7.33 0.87 20.56
CA TRP A 105 -7.18 0.91 22.01
C TRP A 105 -5.70 0.89 22.39
N VAL A 106 -5.29 1.85 23.21
CA VAL A 106 -3.96 1.92 23.81
C VAL A 106 -4.07 1.51 25.29
N PRO A 107 -3.85 0.22 25.63
CA PRO A 107 -3.87 -0.25 27.02
C PRO A 107 -2.76 0.33 27.88
N SER A 108 -1.59 0.62 27.31
CA SER A 108 -0.40 1.07 28.04
C SER A 108 0.60 1.81 27.13
N THR A 109 1.16 2.90 27.64
CA THR A 109 2.28 3.64 27.03
C THR A 109 3.66 3.25 27.59
N SER A 110 3.73 2.15 28.36
CA SER A 110 4.96 1.65 29.00
C SER A 110 5.21 0.15 28.83
N PHE A 111 4.36 -0.57 28.09
CA PHE A 111 4.49 -1.99 27.80
C PHE A 111 5.79 -2.28 27.03
N ALA A 112 6.65 -3.14 27.57
CA ALA A 112 7.98 -3.44 27.01
C ALA A 112 8.82 -2.18 26.69
N GLY A 113 8.65 -1.10 27.47
CA GLY A 113 9.34 0.18 27.26
C GLY A 113 8.77 1.05 26.13
N GLY A 114 7.59 0.73 25.60
CA GLY A 114 6.93 1.47 24.52
C GLY A 114 5.40 1.51 24.66
N THR A 115 4.74 2.05 23.65
CA THR A 115 3.28 2.08 23.56
C THR A 115 2.78 0.85 22.83
N LEU A 116 1.94 0.06 23.51
CA LEU A 116 1.14 -1.01 22.91
C LEU A 116 -0.21 -0.46 22.46
N ALA A 117 -0.59 -0.74 21.21
CA ALA A 117 -1.94 -0.51 20.69
C ALA A 117 -2.50 -1.82 20.10
N LEU A 118 -3.79 -2.04 20.30
CA LEU A 118 -4.58 -3.14 19.74
C LEU A 118 -5.85 -2.54 19.14
N GLY A 119 -6.39 -3.11 18.07
CA GLY A 119 -7.56 -2.55 17.44
C GLY A 119 -8.14 -3.36 16.30
N MET A 120 -9.03 -2.70 15.55
CA MET A 120 -9.65 -3.25 14.35
C MET A 120 -9.94 -2.15 13.33
N ALA A 121 -10.07 -2.53 12.07
CA ALA A 121 -10.61 -1.69 11.01
C ALA A 121 -11.71 -2.44 10.23
N VAL A 122 -12.74 -1.71 9.79
CA VAL A 122 -13.85 -2.24 9.00
C VAL A 122 -13.97 -1.42 7.71
N PRO A 123 -13.74 -2.01 6.53
CA PRO A 123 -13.97 -1.38 5.25
C PRO A 123 -15.44 -1.50 4.81
N VAL A 124 -15.99 -0.43 4.24
CA VAL A 124 -17.36 -0.36 3.71
C VAL A 124 -17.33 0.36 2.36
N GLY A 125 -17.93 -0.24 1.34
CA GLY A 125 -17.97 0.29 -0.02
C GLY A 125 -17.64 -0.78 -1.06
N GLY A 126 -16.91 -0.40 -2.12
CA GLY A 126 -16.44 -1.36 -3.11
C GLY A 126 -15.92 -0.74 -4.41
N PRO A 127 -15.48 -1.60 -5.35
CA PRO A 127 -15.16 -1.22 -6.71
C PRO A 127 -16.38 -1.18 -7.65
N SER A 128 -16.24 -0.41 -8.72
CA SER A 128 -16.96 -0.57 -9.99
C SER A 128 -15.92 -0.97 -11.05
N ILE A 129 -16.20 -2.03 -11.80
CA ILE A 129 -15.28 -2.65 -12.77
C ILE A 129 -15.95 -2.72 -14.14
N ASP A 130 -15.32 -2.08 -15.12
CA ASP A 130 -15.64 -2.20 -16.54
C ASP A 130 -14.59 -3.08 -17.21
N ALA A 131 -15.00 -4.17 -17.84
CA ALA A 131 -14.11 -5.10 -18.54
C ALA A 131 -14.44 -5.15 -20.03
N SER A 132 -13.46 -4.83 -20.88
CA SER A 132 -13.61 -4.87 -22.35
C SER A 132 -13.95 -6.27 -22.87
N ALA A 133 -13.42 -7.31 -22.22
CA ALA A 133 -13.76 -8.70 -22.52
C ALA A 133 -13.70 -9.59 -21.27
N VAL A 134 -14.62 -10.54 -21.19
CA VAL A 134 -14.52 -11.72 -20.30
C VAL A 134 -14.17 -12.92 -21.18
N ILE A 135 -12.97 -13.46 -21.01
CA ILE A 135 -12.37 -14.50 -21.86
C ILE A 135 -12.84 -15.89 -21.41
N SER A 136 -12.97 -16.10 -20.11
CA SER A 136 -13.60 -17.29 -19.53
C SER A 136 -14.23 -16.96 -18.19
N GLY A 137 -15.54 -17.18 -18.04
CA GLY A 137 -16.22 -17.15 -16.74
C GLY A 137 -15.92 -18.39 -15.89
N PRO A 138 -16.52 -18.46 -14.67
CA PRO A 138 -16.25 -19.56 -13.75
C PRO A 138 -16.58 -20.92 -14.35
N ARG A 139 -15.65 -21.88 -14.22
CA ARG A 139 -15.72 -23.21 -14.86
C ARG A 139 -15.74 -23.18 -16.40
N GLY A 140 -15.31 -22.08 -17.02
CA GLY A 140 -15.03 -21.97 -18.46
C GLY A 140 -16.20 -21.64 -19.38
N ASN A 141 -17.39 -21.32 -18.85
CA ASN A 141 -18.64 -21.31 -19.62
C ASN A 141 -19.14 -19.91 -20.08
N GLN A 142 -18.27 -18.92 -20.20
CA GLN A 142 -18.67 -17.54 -20.55
C GLN A 142 -17.60 -16.84 -21.37
N VAL A 143 -17.98 -16.36 -22.56
CA VAL A 143 -17.20 -15.43 -23.39
C VAL A 143 -18.06 -14.19 -23.58
N GLY A 144 -17.65 -13.08 -22.98
CA GLY A 144 -18.36 -11.80 -23.01
C GLY A 144 -17.57 -10.73 -23.76
N VAL A 145 -18.24 -10.00 -24.66
CA VAL A 145 -17.73 -8.74 -25.23
C VAL A 145 -18.39 -7.62 -24.45
N SER A 146 -17.59 -6.84 -23.72
CA SER A 146 -17.99 -6.00 -22.57
C SER A 146 -18.64 -6.76 -21.39
N ALA A 147 -18.32 -6.31 -20.18
CA ALA A 147 -19.02 -6.60 -18.93
C ALA A 147 -18.81 -5.43 -17.96
N GLU A 148 -19.85 -5.06 -17.22
CA GLU A 148 -19.85 -4.01 -16.20
C GLU A 148 -20.35 -4.65 -14.89
N ASP A 149 -19.72 -4.33 -13.77
CA ASP A 149 -20.07 -4.85 -12.45
C ASP A 149 -19.71 -3.86 -11.33
N SER A 150 -20.48 -3.82 -10.24
CA SER A 150 -20.22 -2.91 -9.12
C SER A 150 -20.83 -3.39 -7.80
N THR A 151 -20.12 -3.15 -6.70
CA THR A 151 -20.60 -3.49 -5.35
C THR A 151 -20.43 -2.36 -4.35
N PHE A 152 -21.34 -2.30 -3.37
CA PHE A 152 -21.22 -1.44 -2.18
C PHE A 152 -21.69 -2.23 -0.97
N THR A 153 -20.74 -2.80 -0.22
CA THR A 153 -21.03 -3.78 0.83
C THR A 153 -20.01 -3.70 1.99
N LEU A 154 -20.08 -4.62 2.95
CA LEU A 154 -19.11 -4.76 4.04
C LEU A 154 -17.95 -5.62 3.56
N GLY A 155 -16.74 -5.07 3.55
CA GLY A 155 -15.52 -5.84 3.27
C GLY A 155 -15.02 -6.59 4.50
N ASP A 156 -13.99 -7.42 4.30
CA ASP A 156 -13.35 -8.19 5.37
C ASP A 156 -12.83 -7.28 6.51
N PRO A 157 -13.21 -7.52 7.78
CA PRO A 157 -12.67 -6.78 8.91
C PRO A 157 -11.24 -7.20 9.24
N LEU A 158 -10.42 -6.20 9.57
CA LEU A 158 -8.99 -6.33 9.85
C LEU A 158 -8.75 -6.21 11.36
N LEU A 159 -8.05 -7.14 11.99
CA LEU A 159 -7.50 -6.97 13.34
C LEU A 159 -6.12 -6.31 13.27
N LEU A 160 -5.82 -5.45 14.23
CA LEU A 160 -4.61 -4.63 14.29
C LEU A 160 -3.88 -4.81 15.62
N ALA A 161 -2.55 -4.96 15.57
CA ALA A 161 -1.68 -4.85 16.75
C ALA A 161 -0.40 -4.09 16.40
N ALA A 162 0.03 -3.19 17.28
CA ALA A 162 1.22 -2.39 17.09
C ALA A 162 1.93 -2.11 18.42
N LEU A 163 3.26 -2.21 18.43
CA LEU A 163 4.12 -1.83 19.54
C LEU A 163 5.18 -0.87 19.02
N GLY A 164 5.32 0.29 19.65
CA GLY A 164 6.29 1.30 19.22
C GLY A 164 6.99 2.03 20.35
N TRP A 165 8.23 2.43 20.07
CA TRP A 165 9.20 3.01 21.00
C TRP A 165 9.64 4.39 20.51
N LYS A 166 10.14 5.22 21.42
CA LYS A 166 10.67 6.56 21.12
C LYS A 166 12.04 6.76 21.77
N SER A 167 12.97 7.35 21.03
CA SER A 167 14.27 7.81 21.53
C SER A 167 14.61 9.18 20.94
N GLY A 168 14.46 10.24 21.73
CA GLY A 168 14.65 11.62 21.28
C GLY A 168 13.71 12.00 20.13
N LYS A 169 14.28 12.27 18.95
CA LYS A 169 13.55 12.56 17.71
C LYS A 169 13.21 11.31 16.88
N TRP A 170 13.74 10.13 17.24
CA TRP A 170 13.44 8.88 16.56
C TRP A 170 12.26 8.13 17.19
N HIS A 171 11.43 7.56 16.32
CA HIS A 171 10.33 6.66 16.65
C HIS A 171 10.48 5.37 15.85
N PHE A 172 10.18 4.23 16.47
CA PHE A 172 10.22 2.91 15.84
C PHE A 172 8.92 2.17 16.16
N GLN A 173 8.40 1.38 15.22
CA GLN A 173 7.19 0.58 15.41
C GLN A 173 7.37 -0.79 14.76
N ALA A 174 6.89 -1.83 15.44
CA ALA A 174 6.54 -3.11 14.84
C ALA A 174 5.02 -3.28 14.90
N SER A 175 4.40 -3.69 13.80
CA SER A 175 2.95 -3.86 13.70
C SER A 175 2.57 -5.07 12.87
N THR A 176 1.36 -5.58 13.09
CA THR A 176 0.77 -6.68 12.32
C THR A 176 -0.72 -6.44 12.14
N MET A 177 -1.24 -6.94 11.03
CA MET A 177 -2.64 -6.83 10.62
C MET A 177 -3.12 -8.21 10.14
N VAL A 178 -4.34 -8.62 10.50
CA VAL A 178 -4.91 -9.92 10.10
C VAL A 178 -6.28 -9.71 9.47
N ASN A 179 -6.46 -10.22 8.24
CA ASN A 179 -7.73 -10.24 7.52
C ASN A 179 -8.60 -11.40 7.99
N ILE A 180 -9.82 -11.10 8.45
CA ILE A 180 -10.82 -12.11 8.79
C ILE A 180 -11.78 -12.27 7.60
N PRO A 181 -11.81 -13.42 6.91
CA PRO A 181 -12.70 -13.66 5.77
C PRO A 181 -14.15 -13.88 6.21
N VAL A 182 -14.85 -12.79 6.47
CA VAL A 182 -16.29 -12.73 6.84
C VAL A 182 -17.01 -11.54 6.21
N GLY A 183 -16.31 -10.75 5.38
CA GLY A 183 -16.94 -9.77 4.52
C GLY A 183 -17.67 -10.44 3.35
N ASP A 184 -18.38 -9.62 2.60
CA ASP A 184 -19.20 -10.04 1.47
C ASP A 184 -18.32 -10.28 0.23
N TYR A 185 -18.52 -11.41 -0.44
CA TYR A 185 -17.76 -11.84 -1.63
C TYR A 185 -18.61 -12.80 -2.43
N ASP A 186 -18.74 -12.63 -3.74
CA ASP A 186 -19.39 -13.64 -4.59
C ASP A 186 -18.64 -14.07 -5.85
N TYR A 187 -18.87 -15.34 -6.19
CA TYR A 187 -18.08 -16.11 -7.16
C TYR A 187 -18.71 -16.00 -8.55
N GLY A 188 -17.95 -15.43 -9.49
CA GLY A 188 -18.43 -15.00 -10.79
C GLY A 188 -18.60 -13.48 -10.92
N GLU A 189 -18.54 -12.72 -9.82
CA GLU A 189 -18.56 -11.26 -9.85
C GLU A 189 -17.15 -10.69 -10.08
N LEU A 190 -17.05 -9.67 -10.93
CA LEU A 190 -15.81 -8.93 -11.17
C LEU A 190 -15.54 -7.95 -10.02
N ALA A 191 -16.58 -7.38 -9.43
CA ALA A 191 -16.52 -6.34 -8.42
C ALA A 191 -16.61 -6.93 -6.99
N ASN A 192 -15.47 -7.34 -6.42
CA ASN A 192 -15.39 -7.85 -5.05
C ASN A 192 -14.53 -6.91 -4.15
N ILE A 193 -15.02 -6.56 -2.95
CA ILE A 193 -14.27 -5.79 -1.94
C ILE A 193 -13.52 -6.68 -0.93
N SER A 194 -14.12 -7.81 -0.55
CA SER A 194 -13.49 -8.78 0.35
C SER A 194 -12.51 -9.69 -0.40
N PHE A 195 -11.67 -10.42 0.32
CA PHE A 195 -10.69 -11.34 -0.25
C PHE A 195 -11.06 -12.81 -0.05
N ASN A 196 -12.08 -13.10 0.77
CA ASN A 196 -12.57 -14.46 1.09
C ASN A 196 -11.45 -15.45 1.51
N ARG A 197 -10.37 -14.90 2.08
CA ARG A 197 -9.18 -15.62 2.55
C ARG A 197 -8.62 -15.00 3.83
N TRP A 198 -7.98 -15.83 4.65
CA TRP A 198 -7.13 -15.32 5.71
C TRP A 198 -5.85 -14.71 5.10
N ALA A 199 -5.37 -13.63 5.69
CA ALA A 199 -4.07 -13.04 5.35
C ALA A 199 -3.50 -12.32 6.58
N SER A 200 -2.17 -12.18 6.63
CA SER A 200 -1.47 -11.49 7.71
C SER A 200 -0.32 -10.63 7.19
N ASP A 201 -0.34 -9.34 7.47
CA ASP A 201 0.80 -8.43 7.29
C ASP A 201 1.68 -8.38 8.54
N PHE A 202 2.99 -8.27 8.33
CA PHE A 202 3.97 -7.92 9.35
C PHE A 202 4.81 -6.74 8.87
N SER A 203 4.72 -5.63 9.60
CA SER A 203 5.28 -4.33 9.25
C SER A 203 6.30 -3.83 10.28
N LEU A 204 7.35 -3.17 9.81
CA LEU A 204 8.26 -2.35 10.60
C LEU A 204 8.22 -0.91 10.08
N ALA A 205 8.20 0.08 10.97
CA ALA A 205 8.28 1.48 10.60
C ALA A 205 9.29 2.25 11.45
N THR A 206 9.82 3.32 10.86
CA THR A 206 10.68 4.32 11.52
C THR A 206 10.24 5.72 11.13
N SER A 207 10.29 6.65 12.08
CA SER A 207 10.07 8.08 11.85
C SER A 207 11.14 8.87 12.58
N TRP A 208 11.89 9.70 11.85
CA TRP A 208 12.60 10.83 12.44
C TRP A 208 11.67 12.03 12.42
N HIS A 209 11.23 12.44 13.60
CA HIS A 209 10.23 13.49 13.81
C HIS A 209 10.82 14.60 14.67
N ASP A 210 10.94 15.79 14.09
CA ASP A 210 11.54 16.96 14.73
C ASP A 210 10.54 18.12 14.89
N PRO A 211 9.94 18.28 16.09
CA PRO A 211 9.03 19.39 16.36
C PRO A 211 9.69 20.78 16.35
N GLU A 212 11.01 20.88 16.52
CA GLU A 212 11.73 22.16 16.59
C GLU A 212 11.96 22.74 15.20
N SER A 213 12.40 21.89 14.25
CA SER A 213 12.54 22.28 12.85
C SER A 213 11.25 22.05 12.04
N GLY A 214 10.28 21.30 12.56
CA GLY A 214 9.02 20.97 11.90
C GLY A 214 9.17 19.98 10.74
N TRP A 215 10.19 19.12 10.75
CA TRP A 215 10.40 18.08 9.73
C TRP A 215 9.98 16.69 10.23
N ASP A 216 9.33 15.92 9.37
CA ASP A 216 9.10 14.48 9.54
C ASP A 216 9.71 13.73 8.34
N ILE A 217 10.50 12.69 8.61
CA ILE A 217 11.01 11.75 7.62
C ILE A 217 10.63 10.35 8.09
N SER A 218 9.75 9.68 7.35
CA SER A 218 9.15 8.41 7.75
C SER A 218 9.29 7.34 6.68
N ALA A 219 9.46 6.10 7.12
CA ALA A 219 9.43 4.92 6.25
C ALA A 219 8.74 3.75 6.97
N LYS A 220 8.03 2.93 6.20
CA LYS A 220 7.39 1.68 6.63
C LYS A 220 7.70 0.60 5.59
N ALA A 221 8.01 -0.61 6.01
CA ALA A 221 8.15 -1.76 5.13
C ALA A 221 7.51 -2.99 5.78
N GLY A 222 6.92 -3.87 4.99
CA GLY A 222 6.28 -5.06 5.51
C GLY A 222 6.10 -6.17 4.49
N VAL A 223 5.65 -7.31 4.99
CA VAL A 223 5.41 -8.53 4.21
C VAL A 223 4.01 -9.05 4.55
N THR A 224 3.18 -9.18 3.52
CA THR A 224 1.85 -9.78 3.64
C THR A 224 1.88 -11.22 3.15
N PHE A 225 1.50 -12.14 4.04
CA PHE A 225 1.28 -13.54 3.73
C PHE A 225 -0.22 -13.74 3.48
N ASN A 226 -0.58 -14.20 2.29
CA ASN A 226 -1.94 -14.59 1.96
C ASN A 226 -2.14 -16.09 2.23
N GLY A 227 -3.40 -16.49 2.44
CA GLY A 227 -3.85 -17.87 2.31
C GLY A 227 -4.82 -18.04 1.15
N THR A 228 -5.34 -19.25 0.99
CA THR A 228 -6.18 -19.66 -0.14
C THR A 228 -7.61 -19.14 -0.05
N ASN A 229 -8.12 -18.53 -1.13
CA ASN A 229 -9.53 -18.26 -1.35
C ASN A 229 -10.24 -19.54 -1.80
N LYS A 230 -11.17 -20.02 -0.98
CA LYS A 230 -11.85 -21.32 -1.17
C LYS A 230 -13.06 -21.28 -2.11
N LYS A 231 -13.53 -20.11 -2.54
CA LYS A 231 -14.57 -19.99 -3.58
C LYS A 231 -13.95 -20.17 -4.97
N THR A 232 -12.74 -19.67 -5.19
CA THR A 232 -12.01 -19.73 -6.47
C THR A 232 -10.97 -20.85 -6.58
N ASP A 233 -10.56 -21.46 -5.46
CA ASP A 233 -9.34 -22.28 -5.34
C ASP A 233 -8.07 -21.52 -5.75
N TYR A 234 -7.96 -20.29 -5.22
CA TYR A 234 -6.88 -19.38 -5.55
C TYR A 234 -5.96 -19.19 -4.33
N ASP A 235 -4.71 -19.65 -4.42
CA ASP A 235 -3.69 -19.48 -3.38
C ASP A 235 -2.77 -18.31 -3.72
N SER A 236 -2.93 -17.18 -3.02
CA SER A 236 -2.21 -15.96 -3.37
C SER A 236 -0.77 -15.91 -2.85
N GLY A 237 0.13 -15.33 -3.64
CA GLY A 237 1.54 -15.23 -3.30
C GLY A 237 1.83 -14.31 -2.10
N THR A 238 3.02 -14.46 -1.52
CA THR A 238 3.56 -13.54 -0.51
C THR A 238 3.93 -12.20 -1.15
N GLU A 239 3.61 -11.10 -0.48
CA GLU A 239 3.75 -9.73 -0.99
C GLU A 239 4.71 -8.91 -0.12
N PHE A 240 5.43 -7.96 -0.71
CA PHE A 240 6.25 -6.98 -0.01
C PHE A 240 5.79 -5.56 -0.34
N HIS A 241 5.80 -4.68 0.66
CA HIS A 241 5.61 -3.25 0.49
C HIS A 241 6.69 -2.43 1.20
N LEU A 242 6.96 -1.25 0.64
CA LEU A 242 7.84 -0.21 1.17
C LEU A 242 7.19 1.15 0.90
N GLU A 243 6.86 1.89 1.94
CA GLU A 243 6.29 3.23 1.90
C GLU A 243 7.25 4.25 2.52
N GLY A 244 7.34 5.44 1.94
CA GLY A 244 8.23 6.52 2.37
C GLY A 244 7.56 7.89 2.32
N ALA A 245 7.96 8.78 3.22
CA ALA A 245 7.42 10.12 3.33
C ALA A 245 8.45 11.15 3.83
N ILE A 246 8.35 12.37 3.31
CA ILE A 246 9.02 13.56 3.86
C ILE A 246 7.97 14.66 3.96
N GLU A 247 7.70 15.15 5.17
CA GLU A 247 6.71 16.20 5.44
C GLU A 247 7.31 17.37 6.22
N LYS A 248 6.77 18.56 5.93
CA LYS A 248 7.08 19.81 6.59
C LYS A 248 5.85 20.36 7.29
N THR A 249 5.92 20.55 8.60
CA THR A 249 5.02 21.45 9.34
C THR A 249 5.32 22.89 8.91
N LEU A 250 4.35 23.53 8.27
CA LEU A 250 4.46 24.90 7.76
C LEU A 250 3.80 25.93 8.70
N SER A 251 2.86 25.48 9.54
CA SER A 251 2.31 26.25 10.66
C SER A 251 1.83 25.30 11.76
N PRO A 252 1.48 25.79 12.97
CA PRO A 252 0.90 24.95 14.05
C PRO A 252 -0.39 24.21 13.67
N HIS A 253 -0.99 24.54 12.52
CA HIS A 253 -2.24 23.97 12.02
C HIS A 253 -2.12 23.30 10.65
N PHE A 254 -0.95 23.31 9.99
CA PHE A 254 -0.82 22.83 8.61
C PHE A 254 0.55 22.22 8.31
N SER A 255 0.55 21.07 7.64
CA SER A 255 1.72 20.41 7.07
C SER A 255 1.52 20.02 5.61
N LEU A 256 2.62 19.91 4.88
CA LEU A 256 2.69 19.52 3.47
C LEU A 256 3.91 18.62 3.24
N GLY A 257 3.78 17.55 2.46
CA GLY A 257 4.84 16.60 2.21
C GLY A 257 4.72 15.83 0.90
N VAL A 258 5.78 15.09 0.59
CA VAL A 258 5.85 14.10 -0.50
C VAL A 258 5.75 12.71 0.11
N ILE A 259 5.01 11.82 -0.55
CA ILE A 259 4.83 10.41 -0.19
C ILE A 259 5.06 9.52 -1.41
N GLY A 260 5.42 8.27 -1.18
CA GLY A 260 5.49 7.27 -2.23
C GLY A 260 5.47 5.86 -1.66
N TYR A 261 5.09 4.90 -2.49
CA TYR A 261 5.13 3.49 -2.14
C TYR A 261 5.69 2.65 -3.28
N HIS A 262 6.20 1.47 -2.91
CA HIS A 262 6.55 0.39 -3.80
C HIS A 262 5.98 -0.92 -3.26
N PHE A 263 5.35 -1.69 -4.15
CA PHE A 263 4.84 -3.03 -3.89
C PHE A 263 5.47 -3.99 -4.90
N GLU A 264 5.94 -5.15 -4.44
CA GLU A 264 6.34 -6.27 -5.30
C GLU A 264 5.96 -7.62 -4.68
N GLN A 265 5.42 -8.53 -5.48
CA GLN A 265 5.00 -9.85 -5.04
C GLN A 265 6.17 -10.85 -5.08
N LEU A 266 6.56 -11.32 -3.90
CA LEU A 266 7.79 -12.10 -3.64
C LEU A 266 7.69 -13.58 -4.05
N SER A 267 6.50 -14.19 -3.93
CA SER A 267 6.22 -15.53 -4.46
C SER A 267 5.19 -15.46 -5.58
N GLY A 268 5.07 -16.55 -6.35
CA GLY A 268 3.96 -16.69 -7.29
C GLY A 268 2.70 -17.19 -6.59
N ASP A 269 1.55 -16.94 -7.19
CA ASP A 269 0.26 -17.54 -6.83
C ASP A 269 0.11 -18.96 -7.42
N SER A 270 -0.82 -19.75 -6.87
CA SER A 270 -1.10 -21.14 -7.27
C SER A 270 -2.56 -21.57 -6.97
N GLY A 271 -2.87 -22.87 -7.05
CA GLY A 271 -4.24 -23.41 -6.99
C GLY A 271 -4.91 -23.50 -8.37
N ASP A 272 -5.98 -24.28 -8.50
CA ASP A 272 -6.67 -24.48 -9.78
C ASP A 272 -7.36 -23.18 -10.27
N GLY A 273 -7.68 -22.27 -9.35
CA GLY A 273 -8.18 -20.92 -9.63
C GLY A 273 -7.16 -19.98 -10.27
N ALA A 274 -5.86 -20.25 -10.11
CA ALA A 274 -4.77 -19.45 -10.70
C ALA A 274 -4.54 -19.81 -12.19
N ALA A 275 -5.60 -19.78 -12.99
CA ALA A 275 -5.64 -20.26 -14.39
C ALA A 275 -4.60 -19.63 -15.34
N LEU A 276 -4.06 -18.46 -14.97
CA LEU A 276 -3.05 -17.70 -15.71
C LEU A 276 -1.60 -17.98 -15.21
N GLY A 277 -1.43 -18.90 -14.25
CA GLY A 277 -0.14 -19.31 -13.68
C GLY A 277 0.36 -18.40 -12.57
N SER A 278 1.69 -18.33 -12.42
CA SER A 278 2.40 -17.51 -11.42
C SER A 278 2.21 -16.01 -11.67
N PHE A 279 1.02 -15.51 -11.34
CA PHE A 279 0.79 -14.13 -10.91
C PHE A 279 1.98 -13.67 -10.00
N ARG A 280 2.48 -12.45 -10.24
CA ARG A 280 3.57 -11.74 -9.52
C ARG A 280 3.52 -10.24 -9.84
N GLY A 281 2.74 -9.50 -9.07
CA GLY A 281 2.46 -8.08 -9.28
C GLY A 281 3.58 -7.14 -8.85
N ARG A 282 3.57 -5.94 -9.44
CA ARG A 282 4.42 -4.82 -9.00
C ARG A 282 3.77 -3.48 -9.25
N VAL A 283 4.00 -2.53 -8.37
CA VAL A 283 3.75 -1.11 -8.62
C VAL A 283 4.72 -0.22 -7.85
N THR A 284 5.00 0.98 -8.36
CA THR A 284 5.59 2.10 -7.61
C THR A 284 4.73 3.33 -7.87
N ALA A 285 4.45 4.11 -6.82
CA ALA A 285 3.70 5.35 -6.88
C ALA A 285 4.44 6.49 -6.16
N LEU A 286 4.18 7.72 -6.60
CA LEU A 286 4.68 8.95 -5.98
C LEU A 286 3.54 9.97 -5.89
N GLY A 287 3.53 10.79 -4.85
CA GLY A 287 2.41 11.65 -4.55
C GLY A 287 2.68 12.73 -3.51
N GLY A 288 1.64 13.52 -3.24
CA GLY A 288 1.63 14.55 -2.21
C GLY A 288 0.76 14.15 -1.01
N THR A 289 1.08 14.71 0.15
CA THR A 289 0.18 14.72 1.31
C THR A 289 0.12 16.12 1.93
N ALA A 290 -1.03 16.46 2.50
CA ALA A 290 -1.19 17.62 3.36
C ALA A 290 -2.03 17.23 4.57
N ALA A 291 -1.79 17.83 5.73
CA ALA A 291 -2.66 17.67 6.89
C ALA A 291 -2.98 19.00 7.57
N THR A 292 -4.15 19.05 8.20
CA THR A 292 -4.60 20.17 9.03
C THR A 292 -5.00 19.70 10.42
N HIS A 293 -4.62 20.49 11.42
CA HIS A 293 -4.82 20.18 12.84
C HIS A 293 -5.69 21.25 13.52
N PHE A 294 -6.87 20.83 13.97
CA PHE A 294 -7.88 21.71 14.55
C PHE A 294 -8.48 21.09 15.83
N LYS A 295 -9.48 21.74 16.43
CA LYS A 295 -10.16 21.25 17.63
C LYS A 295 -11.67 21.38 17.50
N VAL A 296 -12.39 20.37 17.98
CA VAL A 296 -13.84 20.39 18.18
C VAL A 296 -14.09 20.40 19.68
N GLY A 297 -14.32 21.59 20.24
CA GLY A 297 -14.30 21.79 21.69
C GLY A 297 -12.94 21.41 22.29
N PRO A 298 -12.86 20.47 23.24
CA PRO A 298 -11.59 20.00 23.79
C PRO A 298 -10.87 18.96 22.92
N ILE A 299 -11.57 18.34 21.95
CA ILE A 299 -11.07 17.19 21.17
C ILE A 299 -10.12 17.68 20.07
N PRO A 300 -8.85 17.25 20.03
CA PRO A 300 -7.96 17.51 18.89
C PRO A 300 -8.33 16.61 17.71
N MET A 301 -8.40 17.20 16.51
CA MET A 301 -8.69 16.53 15.26
C MET A 301 -7.48 16.66 14.32
N ALA A 302 -7.20 15.62 13.55
CA ALA A 302 -6.29 15.69 12.40
C ALA A 302 -7.04 15.25 11.14
N LEU A 303 -7.07 16.10 10.12
CA LEU A 303 -7.57 15.75 8.78
C LEU A 303 -6.36 15.71 7.82
N ARG A 304 -6.15 14.58 7.15
CA ARG A 304 -5.06 14.39 6.18
C ARG A 304 -5.63 14.04 4.81
N LEU A 305 -5.06 14.66 3.78
CA LEU A 305 -5.24 14.32 2.37
C LEU A 305 -3.96 13.66 1.85
N LYS A 306 -4.10 12.65 0.99
CA LYS A 306 -3.03 12.02 0.21
C LYS A 306 -3.52 11.84 -1.23
N VAL A 307 -2.66 12.09 -2.22
CA VAL A 307 -2.91 11.77 -3.63
C VAL A 307 -1.61 11.25 -4.25
N LEU A 308 -1.63 10.09 -4.90
CA LEU A 308 -0.47 9.46 -5.56
C LEU A 308 -0.82 8.96 -6.96
N GLU A 309 0.13 9.04 -7.91
CA GLU A 309 0.03 8.39 -9.22
C GLU A 309 0.95 7.15 -9.28
N GLU A 310 0.41 6.02 -9.73
CA GLU A 310 1.16 4.78 -9.99
C GLU A 310 1.88 4.85 -11.34
N PHE A 311 3.17 4.47 -11.44
CA PHE A 311 3.92 4.61 -12.71
C PHE A 311 4.80 3.40 -13.10
N ASN A 312 5.28 2.60 -12.14
CA ASN A 312 6.09 1.40 -12.41
C ASN A 312 5.25 0.11 -12.31
N VAL A 313 4.15 0.08 -13.04
CA VAL A 313 3.14 -0.97 -12.94
C VAL A 313 3.54 -2.21 -13.73
N LYS A 314 3.39 -3.37 -13.11
CA LYS A 314 3.47 -4.67 -13.76
C LYS A 314 2.29 -5.51 -13.29
N ASN A 315 1.39 -5.81 -14.21
CA ASN A 315 0.27 -6.73 -14.04
C ASN A 315 -0.77 -6.36 -12.97
N ARG A 316 -0.73 -5.14 -12.47
CA ARG A 316 -1.83 -4.51 -11.74
C ARG A 316 -2.47 -3.48 -12.67
N MET A 317 -3.54 -2.84 -12.25
CA MET A 317 -3.99 -1.61 -12.90
C MET A 317 -2.99 -0.47 -12.64
N LYS A 318 -2.97 0.53 -13.51
CA LYS A 318 -2.26 1.79 -13.31
C LYS A 318 -3.29 2.87 -13.02
N GLY A 319 -3.23 3.46 -11.83
CA GLY A 319 -4.22 4.44 -11.41
C GLY A 319 -3.68 5.59 -10.56
N THR A 320 -4.63 6.39 -10.09
CA THR A 320 -4.47 7.43 -9.07
C THR A 320 -5.10 6.94 -7.77
N VAL A 321 -4.34 7.03 -6.68
CA VAL A 321 -4.81 6.73 -5.32
C VAL A 321 -5.10 8.03 -4.59
N GLY A 322 -6.30 8.18 -4.02
CA GLY A 322 -6.65 9.24 -3.09
C GLY A 322 -6.97 8.68 -1.70
N LEU A 323 -6.51 9.35 -0.63
CA LEU A 323 -6.95 9.04 0.75
C LEU A 323 -7.32 10.33 1.49
N ILE A 324 -8.46 10.30 2.19
CA ILE A 324 -8.93 11.36 3.08
C ILE A 324 -9.16 10.75 4.47
N SER A 325 -8.29 11.07 5.42
CA SER A 325 -8.26 10.48 6.77
C SER A 325 -8.62 11.50 7.84
N LEU A 326 -9.57 11.17 8.73
CA LEU A 326 -9.95 11.98 9.89
C LEU A 326 -9.69 11.22 11.19
N ALA A 327 -8.65 11.61 11.93
CA ALA A 327 -8.23 10.99 13.18
C ALA A 327 -8.58 11.84 14.43
N PHE A 328 -9.07 11.18 15.49
CA PHE A 328 -9.43 11.82 16.77
C PHE A 328 -9.47 10.84 17.96
N PRO A 329 -9.21 11.30 19.20
CA PRO A 329 -9.44 10.50 20.41
C PRO A 329 -10.93 10.51 20.80
N ILE A 330 -11.47 9.33 21.15
CA ILE A 330 -12.80 9.20 21.79
C ILE A 330 -12.68 9.26 23.31
N SER A 331 -11.64 8.64 23.87
CA SER A 331 -11.38 8.61 25.31
C SER A 331 -9.87 8.57 25.56
N VAL A 332 -9.36 9.35 26.50
CA VAL A 332 -7.94 9.33 26.91
C VAL A 332 -7.81 9.45 28.42
N LYS A 333 -6.91 8.65 29.00
CA LYS A 333 -6.47 8.82 30.39
C LYS A 333 -5.42 9.93 30.41
N MET A 334 -5.77 11.08 30.97
CA MET A 334 -4.79 12.12 31.27
C MET A 334 -3.89 11.68 32.43
N PRO A 335 -2.56 11.90 32.37
CA PRO A 335 -1.68 11.63 33.50
C PRO A 335 -2.11 12.40 34.77
N PRO A 336 -1.94 11.83 35.98
CA PRO A 336 -2.25 12.51 37.23
C PRO A 336 -1.65 13.91 37.30
N GLY A 337 -2.46 14.90 37.69
CA GLY A 337 -2.05 16.31 37.75
C GLY A 337 -2.41 17.17 36.53
N ARG A 338 -2.80 16.58 35.38
CA ARG A 338 -3.34 17.33 34.22
C ARG A 338 -4.85 17.24 34.10
N THR A 339 -5.55 17.68 35.15
CA THR A 339 -7.01 17.87 35.11
C THR A 339 -7.37 18.90 34.03
N PRO A 340 -8.36 18.67 33.15
CA PRO A 340 -8.89 19.74 32.32
C PRO A 340 -9.45 20.85 33.23
N LEU A 341 -9.29 22.12 32.83
CA LEU A 341 -9.80 23.26 33.58
C LEU A 341 -11.33 23.23 33.63
N SER A 342 -11.89 22.60 34.66
CA SER A 342 -13.28 22.78 35.05
C SER A 342 -13.50 24.27 35.31
N LYS A 343 -14.66 24.80 34.89
CA LYS A 343 -14.95 26.24 34.93
C LYS A 343 -15.12 26.74 36.37
N ARG A 344 -14.02 26.95 37.09
CA ARG A 344 -13.98 27.93 38.18
C ARG A 344 -14.15 29.30 37.56
N GLN A 345 -15.40 29.76 37.58
CA GLN A 345 -15.83 31.08 37.14
C GLN A 345 -15.36 32.13 38.16
N ASP A 346 -14.05 32.38 38.23
CA ASP A 346 -13.51 33.34 39.18
C ASP A 346 -13.89 34.77 38.80
N LYS A 347 -14.73 35.38 39.63
CA LYS A 347 -15.12 36.78 39.51
C LYS A 347 -14.02 37.67 40.09
N ARG A 348 -12.95 37.88 39.31
CA ARG A 348 -12.11 39.09 39.36
C ARG A 348 -11.25 39.20 38.11
N GLY A 349 -11.18 40.40 37.54
CA GLY A 349 -10.38 40.67 36.34
C GLY A 349 -8.88 40.75 36.69
N GLY A 350 -8.05 40.12 35.87
CA GLY A 350 -6.59 40.18 35.91
C GLY A 350 -6.03 39.63 34.61
N GLN A 351 -5.02 40.29 34.04
CA GLN A 351 -4.39 39.85 32.79
C GLN A 351 -3.58 38.57 33.02
N CYS A 352 -3.74 37.58 32.15
CA CYS A 352 -3.04 36.30 32.25
C CYS A 352 -1.99 36.17 31.14
N ASN A 353 -0.79 36.71 31.38
CA ASN A 353 0.39 36.35 30.58
C ASN A 353 0.83 34.95 30.97
N VAL A 354 0.92 34.04 29.99
CA VAL A 354 1.35 32.65 30.22
C VAL A 354 2.63 32.37 29.43
N SER A 355 3.77 32.47 30.10
CA SER A 355 5.02 31.87 29.66
C SER A 355 5.11 30.43 30.18
N TRP A 356 5.50 29.50 29.32
CA TRP A 356 5.74 28.10 29.69
C TRP A 356 7.25 27.89 29.86
N ASN A 357 7.68 27.50 31.04
CA ASN A 357 9.05 27.06 31.31
C ASN A 357 9.01 25.57 31.68
N SER A 358 9.76 24.74 30.96
CA SER A 358 9.70 23.28 31.06
C SER A 358 10.96 22.71 31.69
N SER A 359 10.92 22.44 32.99
CA SER A 359 12.03 21.79 33.71
C SER A 359 11.55 20.92 34.88
N SER A 360 11.53 19.59 34.68
CA SER A 360 11.86 18.57 35.69
C SER A 360 11.82 17.17 35.09
N THR A 361 12.93 16.43 35.31
CA THR A 361 13.04 14.95 35.38
C THR A 361 12.16 14.11 34.46
#